data_AF-A0A227KRX6-F1
#
_entry.id   AF-A0A227KRX6-F1
#
_cell.length_a   1.000
_cell.length_b   1.000
_cell.length_c   1.000
_cell.angle_alpha   90.00
_cell.angle_beta   90.00
_cell.angle_gamma   90.00
#
_symmetry.space_group_name_H-M   'P 1'
#
loop_
_entity.id
_entity.type
_entity.pdbx_description
1 polymer ?
#
loop_
_entity_poly.entity_id
_entity_poly.type
_entity_poly.pdbx_seq_one_letter_code
_entity_poly.pdbx_strand_id
1 'polypeptide(L)'
;MIKLIKEGKTELGIVGHAGYGHANSHLGFIQDDSGGLSAVTALLQRATGIDLEIVEINVKTGRKDAYFEVKTKSGGIGKAFARRGITAFEKRLSSYALGKQAINSQAIACEAFGRILGQGAMEVPVAFQTAVANAAMDSFLQQYPDFFLTSNEEVEGNCGKVIGARLNINGINVSVMGLTNASVGGLGPNEDIEGNVNLFGKFELMQKLGLDGLPSFVIEGKVCAQPVSSEITKPTFLIRGNEEHDNSVVAECLLKGAENLGYPTIYRPELLRRSESAMESLTKEQGEYIQELGKKFSAATTSFEKVKIAAELNRFASEDLGGTTFMSNSIHKVMGGVGCIPGTSCVLSLFIPNSQLEQEVLPTLSLDDVDRYVNLIIKGIEVLNGRKQEASVRLAEIKKQFNL
;
A
#
# COMPACT_ATOMS: atom_id res chain seq x y z
N MET A 1 -0.55 -17.38 -19.06
CA MET A 1 -2.00 -17.16 -19.18
C MET A 1 -2.57 -16.93 -17.78
N ILE A 2 -3.27 -15.81 -17.59
CA ILE A 2 -3.95 -15.45 -16.34
C ILE A 2 -5.45 -15.45 -16.64
N LYS A 3 -6.25 -16.09 -15.81
CA LYS A 3 -7.70 -16.17 -15.97
C LYS A 3 -8.40 -15.97 -14.64
N LEU A 4 -9.53 -15.27 -14.66
CA LEU A 4 -10.45 -15.19 -13.54
C LEU A 4 -11.17 -16.53 -13.37
N ILE A 5 -11.30 -17.02 -12.13
CA ILE A 5 -12.04 -18.26 -11.82
C ILE A 5 -13.04 -17.98 -10.70
N LYS A 6 -14.26 -18.54 -10.83
CA LYS A 6 -15.36 -18.29 -9.88
C LYS A 6 -15.21 -19.12 -8.61
N GLU A 7 -14.90 -20.39 -8.78
CA GLU A 7 -14.82 -21.40 -7.72
C GLU A 7 -13.57 -22.25 -7.86
N GLY A 8 -13.21 -22.93 -6.79
CA GLY A 8 -12.04 -23.81 -6.73
C GLY A 8 -11.16 -23.51 -5.51
N LYS A 9 -10.49 -24.55 -5.05
CA LYS A 9 -9.50 -24.42 -3.98
C LYS A 9 -8.27 -23.70 -4.53
N THR A 10 -7.82 -22.69 -3.79
CA THR A 10 -6.54 -22.02 -3.97
C THR A 10 -5.56 -22.53 -2.94
N GLU A 11 -4.28 -22.52 -3.29
CA GLU A 11 -3.21 -23.03 -2.41
C GLU A 11 -2.12 -21.99 -2.14
N LEU A 12 -2.21 -20.82 -2.79
CA LEU A 12 -1.27 -19.72 -2.69
C LEU A 12 -2.04 -18.39 -2.67
N GLY A 13 -1.43 -17.36 -2.10
CA GLY A 13 -2.02 -16.03 -1.98
C GLY A 13 -1.16 -14.91 -2.55
N ILE A 14 -1.81 -13.83 -2.98
CA ILE A 14 -1.18 -12.54 -3.28
C ILE A 14 -2.04 -11.46 -2.61
N VAL A 15 -1.41 -10.60 -1.83
CA VAL A 15 -2.08 -9.46 -1.20
C VAL A 15 -1.28 -8.20 -1.47
N GLY A 16 -1.97 -7.12 -1.85
CA GLY A 16 -1.36 -5.82 -2.04
C GLY A 16 -2.29 -4.72 -1.55
N HIS A 17 -1.72 -3.63 -1.07
CA HIS A 17 -2.49 -2.52 -0.52
C HIS A 17 -2.04 -1.17 -1.08
N ALA A 18 -2.73 -0.12 -0.65
CA ALA A 18 -2.30 1.25 -0.84
C ALA A 18 -2.73 2.10 0.36
N GLY A 19 -1.76 2.60 1.12
CA GLY A 19 -1.92 3.66 2.11
C GLY A 19 -2.02 5.03 1.47
N TYR A 20 -3.20 5.62 1.48
CA TYR A 20 -3.40 6.89 0.78
C TYR A 20 -2.79 8.04 1.54
N GLY A 21 -1.87 8.74 0.87
CA GLY A 21 -1.05 9.78 1.49
C GLY A 21 0.09 9.25 2.35
N HIS A 22 0.35 7.94 2.42
CA HIS A 22 1.48 7.37 3.16
C HIS A 22 2.82 7.57 2.43
N ALA A 23 3.14 8.82 2.09
CA ALA A 23 4.31 9.17 1.31
C ALA A 23 5.62 9.14 2.12
N ASN A 24 5.52 9.32 3.43
CA ASN A 24 6.66 9.46 4.33
C ASN A 24 6.40 8.74 5.65
N SER A 25 7.47 8.31 6.29
CA SER A 25 7.48 7.70 7.61
C SER A 25 8.77 8.07 8.37
N HIS A 26 8.84 7.68 9.64
CA HIS A 26 10.01 7.90 10.50
C HIS A 26 11.34 7.41 9.87
N LEU A 27 12.46 8.00 10.32
CA LEU A 27 13.82 7.66 9.86
C LEU A 27 14.07 7.91 8.36
N GLY A 28 13.37 8.87 7.77
CA GLY A 28 13.57 9.29 6.37
C GLY A 28 13.09 8.25 5.35
N PHE A 29 12.16 7.38 5.76
CA PHE A 29 11.49 6.46 4.87
C PHE A 29 10.50 7.23 3.98
N ILE A 30 10.59 7.07 2.66
CA ILE A 30 9.77 7.77 1.67
C ILE A 30 9.27 6.77 0.63
N GLN A 31 7.99 6.84 0.23
CA GLN A 31 7.42 5.85 -0.69
C GLN A 31 6.29 6.34 -1.60
N ASP A 32 6.13 5.62 -2.71
CA ASP A 32 4.84 5.40 -3.35
C ASP A 32 4.23 4.13 -2.76
N ASP A 33 3.31 4.29 -1.82
CA ASP A 33 2.73 3.17 -1.08
C ASP A 33 1.67 2.41 -1.89
N SER A 34 1.30 2.91 -3.08
CA SER A 34 0.26 2.30 -3.90
C SER A 34 0.73 1.07 -4.69
N GLY A 35 1.98 0.63 -4.53
CA GLY A 35 2.58 -0.44 -5.33
C GLY A 35 1.92 -1.79 -5.20
N GLY A 36 1.51 -2.16 -3.98
CA GLY A 36 0.80 -3.41 -3.75
C GLY A 36 -0.50 -3.49 -4.53
N LEU A 37 -1.35 -2.47 -4.37
CA LEU A 37 -2.61 -2.36 -5.08
C LEU A 37 -2.40 -2.22 -6.59
N SER A 38 -1.37 -1.49 -7.03
CA SER A 38 -1.05 -1.32 -8.45
C SER A 38 -0.74 -2.67 -9.11
N ALA A 39 0.06 -3.51 -8.46
CA ALA A 39 0.39 -4.86 -8.93
C ALA A 39 -0.85 -5.77 -8.96
N VAL A 40 -1.69 -5.74 -7.92
CA VAL A 40 -2.94 -6.51 -7.87
C VAL A 40 -3.91 -6.04 -8.95
N THR A 41 -4.10 -4.74 -9.10
CA THR A 41 -4.98 -4.13 -10.12
C THR A 41 -4.51 -4.52 -11.52
N ALA A 42 -3.21 -4.48 -11.79
CA ALA A 42 -2.65 -4.90 -13.07
C ALA A 42 -2.80 -6.41 -13.32
N LEU A 43 -2.66 -7.27 -12.30
CA LEU A 43 -2.95 -8.70 -12.40
C LEU A 43 -4.42 -8.96 -12.78
N LEU A 44 -5.34 -8.29 -12.09
CA LEU A 44 -6.78 -8.37 -12.37
C LEU A 44 -7.12 -7.81 -13.75
N GLN A 45 -6.48 -6.72 -14.17
CA GLN A 45 -6.64 -6.15 -15.50
C GLN A 45 -6.16 -7.13 -16.58
N ARG A 46 -5.00 -7.77 -16.41
CA ARG A 46 -4.51 -8.81 -17.34
C ARG A 46 -5.43 -10.03 -17.39
N ALA A 47 -6.11 -10.36 -16.29
CA ALA A 47 -7.03 -11.50 -16.21
C ALA A 47 -8.39 -11.24 -16.89
N THR A 48 -8.80 -9.97 -16.98
CA THR A 48 -10.15 -9.57 -17.42
C THR A 48 -10.15 -8.82 -18.75
N GLY A 49 -9.06 -8.12 -19.08
CA GLY A 49 -8.93 -7.28 -20.28
C GLY A 49 -9.68 -5.95 -20.18
N ILE A 50 -10.12 -5.53 -18.99
CA ILE A 50 -10.87 -4.27 -18.84
C ILE A 50 -9.98 -3.04 -19.00
N ASP A 51 -10.58 -1.95 -19.45
CA ASP A 51 -9.90 -0.67 -19.62
C ASP A 51 -10.16 0.24 -18.41
N LEU A 52 -9.10 0.57 -17.67
CA LEU A 52 -9.15 1.39 -16.47
C LEU A 52 -8.86 2.87 -16.76
N GLU A 53 -8.90 3.28 -18.03
CA GLU A 53 -8.74 4.68 -18.44
C GLU A 53 -9.74 5.58 -17.69
N ILE A 54 -9.23 6.66 -17.09
CA ILE A 54 -10.04 7.70 -16.45
C ILE A 54 -10.67 8.57 -17.54
N VAL A 55 -11.99 8.50 -17.65
CA VAL A 55 -12.76 9.21 -18.71
C VAL A 55 -13.48 10.44 -18.20
N GLU A 56 -13.73 10.54 -16.90
CA GLU A 56 -14.48 11.65 -16.31
C GLU A 56 -14.02 11.92 -14.88
N ILE A 57 -13.91 13.21 -14.53
CA ILE A 57 -13.60 13.68 -13.19
C ILE A 57 -14.58 14.78 -12.82
N ASN A 58 -15.54 14.45 -11.97
CA ASN A 58 -16.51 15.37 -11.41
C ASN A 58 -16.02 15.92 -10.09
N VAL A 59 -15.99 17.25 -9.96
CA VAL A 59 -15.45 17.92 -8.77
C VAL A 59 -16.46 18.91 -8.24
N LYS A 60 -16.85 18.72 -6.97
CA LYS A 60 -17.57 19.71 -6.18
C LYS A 60 -16.54 20.56 -5.41
N THR A 61 -16.37 21.80 -5.84
CA THR A 61 -15.49 22.78 -5.19
C THR A 61 -16.17 23.46 -3.99
N GLY A 62 -15.39 24.11 -3.14
CA GLY A 62 -15.86 24.84 -1.96
C GLY A 62 -15.30 24.23 -0.67
N ARG A 63 -15.70 24.77 0.49
CA ARG A 63 -15.23 24.30 1.81
C ARG A 63 -16.04 23.15 2.40
N LYS A 64 -17.32 23.03 2.04
CA LYS A 64 -18.24 22.04 2.61
C LYS A 64 -18.53 20.95 1.59
N ASP A 65 -18.41 19.70 2.03
CA ASP A 65 -18.69 18.48 1.24
C ASP A 65 -18.01 18.51 -0.14
N ALA A 66 -16.79 19.04 -0.21
CA ALA A 66 -16.01 19.08 -1.44
C ALA A 66 -15.47 17.69 -1.73
N TYR A 67 -15.64 17.24 -2.98
CA TYR A 67 -15.24 15.89 -3.39
C TYR A 67 -14.70 15.84 -4.80
N PHE A 68 -13.91 14.78 -5.03
CA PHE A 68 -13.62 14.23 -6.34
C PHE A 68 -14.47 12.99 -6.56
N GLU A 69 -15.00 12.84 -7.76
CA GLU A 69 -15.68 11.64 -8.24
C GLU A 69 -15.07 11.28 -9.60
N VAL A 70 -14.41 10.13 -9.65
CA VAL A 70 -13.66 9.64 -10.81
C VAL A 70 -14.43 8.49 -11.43
N LYS A 71 -14.52 8.50 -12.76
CA LYS A 71 -15.13 7.42 -13.54
C LYS A 71 -14.13 6.83 -14.51
N THR A 72 -14.09 5.51 -14.57
CA THR A 72 -13.29 4.79 -15.56
C THR A 72 -14.13 4.42 -16.79
N LYS A 73 -13.47 4.08 -17.89
CA LYS A 73 -14.11 3.60 -19.12
C LYS A 73 -14.90 2.31 -18.91
N SER A 74 -14.44 1.46 -17.99
CA SER A 74 -15.14 0.22 -17.58
C SER A 74 -16.30 0.48 -16.61
N GLY A 75 -16.67 1.73 -16.38
CA GLY A 75 -17.87 2.12 -15.64
C GLY A 75 -17.68 2.20 -14.13
N GLY A 76 -16.49 1.91 -13.61
CA GLY A 76 -16.21 2.02 -12.18
C GLY A 76 -16.25 3.46 -11.71
N ILE A 77 -16.81 3.69 -10.52
CA ILE A 77 -16.95 5.01 -9.91
C ILE A 77 -16.30 5.02 -8.52
N GLY A 78 -15.43 6.00 -8.30
CA GLY A 78 -14.78 6.23 -7.01
C GLY A 78 -15.00 7.67 -6.55
N LYS A 79 -15.30 7.85 -5.26
CA LYS A 79 -15.61 9.17 -4.69
C LYS A 79 -14.91 9.35 -3.36
N ALA A 80 -14.36 10.53 -3.13
CA ALA A 80 -13.70 10.88 -1.89
C ALA A 80 -13.73 12.39 -1.62
N PHE A 81 -13.69 12.74 -0.34
CA PHE A 81 -13.91 14.10 0.15
C PHE A 81 -12.63 14.68 0.73
N ALA A 82 -12.42 15.99 0.54
CA ALA A 82 -11.34 16.74 1.17
C ALA A 82 -11.88 17.58 2.33
N ARG A 83 -11.29 17.45 3.52
CA ARG A 83 -11.79 18.06 4.77
C ARG A 83 -11.78 19.59 4.72
N ARG A 84 -10.71 20.21 4.19
CA ARG A 84 -10.57 21.68 4.07
C ARG A 84 -11.11 22.25 2.77
N GLY A 85 -11.76 21.43 1.95
CA GLY A 85 -12.36 21.85 0.69
C GLY A 85 -11.48 21.63 -0.54
N ILE A 86 -12.01 22.01 -1.70
CA ILE A 86 -11.33 21.95 -3.00
C ILE A 86 -11.54 23.28 -3.72
N THR A 87 -10.47 23.88 -4.21
CA THR A 87 -10.46 25.11 -5.00
C THR A 87 -10.74 24.85 -6.49
N ALA A 88 -11.09 25.90 -7.23
CA ALA A 88 -11.25 25.83 -8.68
C ALA A 88 -9.92 25.49 -9.40
N PHE A 89 -8.77 25.84 -8.82
CA PHE A 89 -7.46 25.52 -9.37
C PHE A 89 -7.12 24.04 -9.17
N GLU A 90 -7.38 23.49 -7.98
CA GLU A 90 -7.21 22.06 -7.72
C GLU A 90 -8.14 21.20 -8.58
N LYS A 91 -9.39 21.65 -8.81
CA LYS A 91 -10.26 21.04 -9.81
C LYS A 91 -9.60 21.00 -11.19
N ARG A 92 -8.98 22.10 -11.63
CA ARG A 92 -8.28 22.16 -12.92
C ARG A 92 -7.05 21.25 -12.93
N LEU A 93 -6.30 21.18 -11.84
CA LEU A 93 -5.15 20.29 -11.73
C LEU A 93 -5.56 18.81 -11.82
N SER A 94 -6.71 18.43 -11.25
CA SER A 94 -7.19 17.05 -11.36
C SER A 94 -7.42 16.58 -12.82
N SER A 95 -7.67 17.49 -13.78
CA SER A 95 -7.89 17.10 -15.17
C SER A 95 -6.65 16.55 -15.87
N TYR A 96 -5.44 16.75 -15.31
CA TYR A 96 -4.21 16.13 -15.83
C TYR A 96 -4.25 14.59 -15.74
N ALA A 97 -5.18 14.02 -14.97
CA ALA A 97 -5.37 12.58 -14.88
C ALA A 97 -6.26 11.98 -15.98
N LEU A 98 -7.00 12.79 -16.75
CA LEU A 98 -7.86 12.30 -17.82
C LEU A 98 -7.03 11.55 -18.88
N GLY A 99 -7.54 10.39 -19.32
CA GLY A 99 -6.86 9.52 -20.28
C GLY A 99 -5.76 8.62 -19.69
N LYS A 100 -5.49 8.71 -18.37
CA LYS A 100 -4.54 7.80 -17.70
C LYS A 100 -5.23 6.52 -17.23
N GLN A 101 -4.47 5.44 -17.13
CA GLN A 101 -4.91 4.20 -16.52
C GLN A 101 -4.94 4.33 -14.99
N ALA A 102 -6.08 4.06 -14.35
CA ALA A 102 -6.28 4.15 -12.90
C ALA A 102 -5.58 3.01 -12.12
N ILE A 103 -4.30 2.76 -12.38
CA ILE A 103 -3.51 1.70 -11.72
C ILE A 103 -2.64 2.32 -10.60
N ASN A 104 -1.80 3.30 -10.95
CA ASN A 104 -0.84 3.92 -10.03
C ASN A 104 -1.46 5.17 -9.37
N SER A 105 -2.38 4.97 -8.44
CA SER A 105 -3.21 6.06 -7.90
C SER A 105 -2.38 7.18 -7.26
N GLN A 106 -1.30 6.85 -6.54
CA GLN A 106 -0.44 7.86 -5.93
C GLN A 106 0.34 8.64 -7.01
N ALA A 107 0.96 7.95 -7.96
CA ALA A 107 1.67 8.59 -9.07
C ALA A 107 0.76 9.53 -9.88
N ILE A 108 -0.49 9.14 -10.12
CA ILE A 108 -1.49 9.98 -10.79
C ILE A 108 -1.81 11.24 -9.97
N ALA A 109 -1.94 11.12 -8.65
CA ALA A 109 -2.14 12.27 -7.78
C ALA A 109 -0.91 13.19 -7.76
N CYS A 110 0.30 12.63 -7.68
CA CYS A 110 1.55 13.39 -7.76
C CYS A 110 1.69 14.11 -9.11
N GLU A 111 1.32 13.48 -10.22
CA GLU A 111 1.41 14.11 -11.52
C GLU A 111 0.41 15.27 -11.67
N ALA A 112 -0.80 15.13 -11.12
CA ALA A 112 -1.81 16.18 -11.14
C ALA A 112 -1.45 17.36 -10.22
N PHE A 113 -0.96 17.10 -9.00
CA PHE A 113 -0.80 18.11 -7.95
C PHE A 113 0.66 18.45 -7.59
N GLY A 114 1.62 17.77 -8.21
CA GLY A 114 3.06 17.91 -7.99
C GLY A 114 3.61 17.08 -6.83
N ARG A 115 2.86 16.91 -5.73
CA ARG A 115 3.25 16.13 -4.53
C ARG A 115 2.03 15.59 -3.79
N ILE A 116 2.28 14.67 -2.88
CA ILE A 116 1.30 14.14 -1.92
C ILE A 116 1.97 13.91 -0.57
N LEU A 117 1.27 14.27 0.51
CA LEU A 117 1.68 14.05 1.90
C LEU A 117 0.43 13.78 2.74
N GLY A 118 0.53 12.82 3.66
CA GLY A 118 -0.54 12.40 4.56
C GLY A 118 -0.71 13.31 5.77
N GLN A 119 -1.29 12.76 6.83
CA GLN A 119 -1.50 13.38 8.14
C GLN A 119 -2.18 14.77 8.06
N GLY A 120 -3.03 14.96 7.06
CA GLY A 120 -3.77 16.20 6.80
C GLY A 120 -2.92 17.30 6.17
N ALA A 121 -1.69 17.03 5.76
CA ALA A 121 -0.84 18.02 5.10
C ALA A 121 -1.38 18.36 3.70
N MET A 122 -1.60 17.37 2.85
CA MET A 122 -2.12 17.54 1.49
C MET A 122 -3.43 16.77 1.26
N GLU A 123 -4.50 17.22 1.90
CA GLU A 123 -5.82 16.55 1.87
C GLU A 123 -6.43 16.41 0.45
N VAL A 124 -6.15 17.35 -0.44
CA VAL A 124 -6.68 17.36 -1.81
C VAL A 124 -6.10 16.24 -2.68
N PRO A 125 -4.76 16.09 -2.85
CA PRO A 125 -4.23 14.95 -3.59
C PRO A 125 -4.51 13.61 -2.93
N VAL A 126 -4.58 13.52 -1.59
CA VAL A 126 -4.97 12.27 -0.90
C VAL A 126 -6.43 11.90 -1.22
N ALA A 127 -7.36 12.85 -1.14
CA ALA A 127 -8.75 12.61 -1.56
C ALA A 127 -8.83 12.23 -3.05
N PHE A 128 -8.01 12.84 -3.91
CA PHE A 128 -7.99 12.48 -5.33
C PHE A 128 -7.44 11.07 -5.58
N GLN A 129 -6.32 10.69 -4.96
CA GLN A 129 -5.79 9.32 -4.97
C GLN A 129 -6.86 8.31 -4.56
N THR A 130 -7.60 8.63 -3.49
CA THR A 130 -8.70 7.80 -2.97
C THR A 130 -9.78 7.58 -4.02
N ALA A 131 -10.23 8.65 -4.68
CA ALA A 131 -11.26 8.54 -5.72
C ALA A 131 -10.76 7.71 -6.92
N VAL A 132 -9.51 7.90 -7.34
CA VAL A 132 -8.93 7.16 -8.48
C VAL A 132 -8.88 5.66 -8.21
N ALA A 133 -8.29 5.21 -7.10
CA ALA A 133 -8.15 3.78 -6.85
C ALA A 133 -9.48 3.12 -6.46
N ASN A 134 -10.40 3.83 -5.80
CA ASN A 134 -11.75 3.33 -5.60
C ASN A 134 -12.52 3.13 -6.92
N ALA A 135 -12.30 3.99 -7.92
CA ALA A 135 -12.90 3.83 -9.25
C ALA A 135 -12.31 2.62 -9.99
N ALA A 136 -11.00 2.39 -9.85
CA ALA A 136 -10.33 1.23 -10.43
C ALA A 136 -10.87 -0.09 -9.87
N MET A 137 -10.97 -0.23 -8.54
CA MET A 137 -11.54 -1.42 -7.91
C MET A 137 -13.01 -1.63 -8.28
N ASP A 138 -13.80 -0.55 -8.29
CA ASP A 138 -15.21 -0.62 -8.66
C ASP A 138 -15.40 -1.10 -10.11
N SER A 139 -14.47 -0.78 -11.01
CA SER A 139 -14.52 -1.20 -12.42
C SER A 139 -14.60 -2.72 -12.60
N PHE A 140 -13.87 -3.47 -11.76
CA PHE A 140 -13.93 -4.93 -11.79
C PHE A 140 -15.29 -5.46 -11.34
N LEU A 141 -15.89 -4.86 -10.31
CA LEU A 141 -17.19 -5.23 -9.79
C LEU A 141 -18.31 -4.93 -10.80
N GLN A 142 -18.23 -3.81 -11.51
CA GLN A 142 -19.22 -3.46 -12.53
C GLN A 142 -19.20 -4.43 -13.72
N GLN A 143 -18.01 -4.90 -14.13
CA GLN A 143 -17.87 -5.77 -15.30
C GLN A 143 -18.02 -7.26 -14.97
N TYR A 144 -17.64 -7.69 -13.76
CA TYR A 144 -17.61 -9.11 -13.36
C TYR A 144 -18.14 -9.32 -11.92
N PRO A 145 -19.38 -8.92 -11.60
CA PRO A 145 -19.91 -8.92 -10.23
C PRO A 145 -19.86 -10.30 -9.55
N ASP A 146 -20.00 -11.37 -10.33
CA ASP A 146 -20.03 -12.75 -9.87
C ASP A 146 -18.66 -13.35 -9.50
N PHE A 147 -17.56 -12.68 -9.85
CA PHE A 147 -16.21 -13.22 -9.70
C PHE A 147 -15.40 -12.55 -8.59
N PHE A 148 -15.88 -11.42 -8.09
CA PHE A 148 -15.18 -10.60 -7.11
C PHE A 148 -15.94 -10.61 -5.79
N LEU A 149 -15.18 -10.69 -4.69
CA LEU A 149 -15.65 -10.45 -3.34
C LEU A 149 -15.23 -9.03 -2.96
N THR A 150 -16.10 -8.30 -2.28
CA THR A 150 -15.80 -6.92 -1.85
C THR A 150 -16.36 -6.64 -0.46
N SER A 151 -15.70 -5.72 0.23
CA SER A 151 -16.15 -5.13 1.49
C SER A 151 -15.55 -3.73 1.64
N ASN A 152 -16.05 -2.97 2.60
CA ASN A 152 -15.37 -1.76 3.07
C ASN A 152 -14.27 -2.16 4.07
N GLU A 153 -13.34 -1.25 4.37
CA GLU A 153 -12.32 -1.51 5.41
C GLU A 153 -12.94 -1.77 6.79
N GLU A 154 -14.02 -1.03 7.12
CA GLU A 154 -14.69 -1.03 8.42
C GLU A 154 -13.78 -0.68 9.62
N VAL A 155 -12.66 0.00 9.34
CA VAL A 155 -11.85 0.70 10.34
C VAL A 155 -12.50 2.07 10.61
N GLU A 156 -12.59 2.47 11.88
CA GLU A 156 -13.24 3.73 12.26
C GLU A 156 -12.56 4.93 11.58
N GLY A 157 -13.36 5.77 10.93
CA GLY A 157 -12.87 6.95 10.21
C GLY A 157 -12.32 6.67 8.81
N ASN A 158 -12.25 5.41 8.37
CA ASN A 158 -11.79 5.04 7.04
C ASN A 158 -12.91 5.01 5.98
N CYS A 159 -12.50 5.10 4.71
CA CYS A 159 -13.34 5.06 3.52
C CYS A 159 -12.73 4.27 2.34
N GLY A 160 -11.69 3.47 2.58
CA GLY A 160 -11.19 2.55 1.58
C GLY A 160 -12.11 1.34 1.39
N LYS A 161 -11.72 0.52 0.43
CA LYS A 161 -12.39 -0.72 0.03
C LYS A 161 -11.41 -1.88 -0.03
N VAL A 162 -11.97 -3.08 0.00
CA VAL A 162 -11.30 -4.35 -0.22
C VAL A 162 -11.92 -5.03 -1.43
N ILE A 163 -11.08 -5.60 -2.28
CA ILE A 163 -11.48 -6.44 -3.41
C ILE A 163 -10.68 -7.74 -3.39
N GLY A 164 -11.35 -8.86 -3.62
CA GLY A 164 -10.72 -10.18 -3.64
C GLY A 164 -11.25 -11.03 -4.78
N ALA A 165 -10.40 -11.89 -5.33
CA ALA A 165 -10.74 -12.79 -6.42
C ALA A 165 -9.89 -14.06 -6.37
N ARG A 166 -10.27 -15.04 -7.19
CA ARG A 166 -9.43 -16.19 -7.49
C ARG A 166 -8.97 -16.13 -8.93
N LEU A 167 -7.68 -16.37 -9.15
CA LEU A 167 -7.07 -16.42 -10.47
C LEU A 167 -6.49 -17.82 -10.73
N ASN A 168 -6.53 -18.24 -11.99
CA ASN A 168 -5.66 -19.29 -12.50
C ASN A 168 -4.47 -18.63 -13.20
N ILE A 169 -3.28 -18.77 -12.64
CA ILE A 169 -2.01 -18.26 -13.17
C ILE A 169 -1.21 -19.46 -13.68
N ASN A 170 -1.11 -19.63 -14.99
CA ASN A 170 -0.35 -20.73 -15.62
C ASN A 170 -0.74 -22.13 -15.08
N GLY A 171 -2.02 -22.37 -14.83
CA GLY A 171 -2.53 -23.63 -14.29
C GLY A 171 -2.59 -23.69 -12.77
N ILE A 172 -2.12 -22.67 -12.05
CA ILE A 172 -2.06 -22.61 -10.58
C ILE A 172 -3.20 -21.73 -10.07
N ASN A 173 -4.03 -22.25 -9.16
CA ASN A 173 -5.11 -21.50 -8.55
C ASN A 173 -4.61 -20.67 -7.36
N VAL A 174 -4.74 -19.35 -7.46
CA VAL A 174 -4.21 -18.37 -6.51
C VAL A 174 -5.33 -17.45 -6.03
N SER A 175 -5.39 -17.20 -4.72
CA SER A 175 -6.24 -16.15 -4.15
C SER A 175 -5.53 -14.82 -4.25
N VAL A 176 -6.22 -13.78 -4.70
CA VAL A 176 -5.66 -12.43 -4.82
C VAL A 176 -6.56 -11.46 -4.07
N MET A 177 -5.95 -10.53 -3.34
CA MET A 177 -6.66 -9.46 -2.64
C MET A 177 -5.95 -8.12 -2.83
N GLY A 178 -6.72 -7.11 -3.18
CA GLY A 178 -6.31 -5.71 -3.18
C GLY A 178 -7.10 -4.98 -2.11
N LEU A 179 -6.46 -4.07 -1.38
CA LEU A 179 -7.17 -3.17 -0.49
C LEU A 179 -6.58 -1.77 -0.53
N THR A 180 -7.30 -0.85 0.09
CA THR A 180 -6.95 0.56 0.16
C THR A 180 -7.19 1.02 1.57
N ASN A 181 -6.25 1.78 2.11
CA ASN A 181 -6.29 2.29 3.47
C ASN A 181 -6.38 3.81 3.43
N ALA A 182 -7.56 4.32 3.78
CA ALA A 182 -7.92 5.70 3.49
C ALA A 182 -8.74 6.33 4.60
N SER A 183 -8.21 7.35 5.29
CA SER A 183 -9.03 8.14 6.21
C SER A 183 -9.92 9.15 5.47
N VAL A 184 -11.17 9.29 5.92
CA VAL A 184 -12.13 10.28 5.40
C VAL A 184 -11.53 11.69 5.48
N GLY A 185 -11.80 12.50 4.44
CA GLY A 185 -11.35 13.90 4.41
C GLY A 185 -9.96 14.10 3.83
N GLY A 186 -9.32 13.05 3.30
CA GLY A 186 -7.96 13.11 2.77
C GLY A 186 -6.91 13.23 3.87
N LEU A 187 -7.20 12.73 5.07
CA LEU A 187 -6.30 12.89 6.22
C LEU A 187 -5.03 12.07 6.08
N GLY A 188 -5.01 10.99 5.30
CA GLY A 188 -3.86 10.12 5.20
C GLY A 188 -4.17 8.70 5.65
N PRO A 189 -3.13 7.88 5.82
CA PRO A 189 -3.30 6.46 6.07
C PRO A 189 -3.72 6.17 7.52
N ASN A 190 -4.69 5.28 7.65
CA ASN A 190 -4.90 4.43 8.82
C ASN A 190 -5.03 3.02 8.26
N GLU A 191 -4.04 2.20 8.53
CA GLU A 191 -3.69 0.96 7.85
C GLU A 191 -3.79 -0.24 8.78
N ASP A 192 -4.68 -0.18 9.77
CA ASP A 192 -4.94 -1.30 10.69
C ASP A 192 -5.24 -2.64 10.00
N ILE A 193 -5.54 -2.64 8.70
CA ILE A 193 -5.74 -3.84 7.88
C ILE A 193 -4.80 -3.99 6.68
N GLU A 194 -3.65 -3.30 6.62
CA GLU A 194 -2.64 -3.48 5.56
C GLU A 194 -2.11 -4.92 5.46
N GLY A 195 -1.27 -5.16 4.46
CA GLY A 195 -0.70 -6.49 4.20
C GLY A 195 -1.79 -7.54 4.13
N ASN A 196 -1.65 -8.63 4.87
CA ASN A 196 -2.66 -9.69 4.98
C ASN A 196 -3.31 -9.78 6.37
N VAL A 197 -3.35 -8.67 7.13
CA VAL A 197 -4.13 -8.61 8.39
C VAL A 197 -5.58 -9.00 8.14
N ASN A 198 -6.12 -9.89 8.98
CA ASN A 198 -7.45 -10.46 8.86
C ASN A 198 -8.40 -9.88 9.93
N LEU A 199 -8.55 -8.56 9.97
CA LEU A 199 -9.44 -7.87 10.93
C LEU A 199 -10.49 -7.03 10.20
N PHE A 200 -11.47 -6.53 10.95
CA PHE A 200 -12.53 -5.63 10.49
C PHE A 200 -13.23 -6.14 9.21
N GLY A 201 -13.54 -5.27 8.26
CA GLY A 201 -14.28 -5.62 7.06
C GLY A 201 -13.54 -6.56 6.10
N LYS A 202 -12.24 -6.80 6.34
CA LYS A 202 -11.42 -7.74 5.56
C LYS A 202 -11.55 -9.20 6.03
N PHE A 203 -12.00 -9.44 7.26
CA PHE A 203 -12.00 -10.77 7.89
C PHE A 203 -12.73 -11.84 7.08
N GLU A 204 -13.99 -11.59 6.70
CA GLU A 204 -14.78 -12.59 5.97
C GLU A 204 -14.20 -12.92 4.59
N LEU A 205 -13.66 -11.91 3.89
CA LEU A 205 -13.05 -12.09 2.58
C LEU A 205 -11.79 -12.93 2.67
N MET A 206 -10.96 -12.68 3.69
CA MET A 206 -9.76 -13.47 3.96
C MET A 206 -10.11 -14.94 4.17
N GLN A 207 -11.11 -15.25 4.99
CA GLN A 207 -11.56 -16.63 5.22
C GLN A 207 -12.11 -17.28 3.95
N LYS A 208 -12.98 -16.58 3.20
CA LYS A 208 -13.54 -17.10 1.94
C LYS A 208 -12.45 -17.42 0.91
N LEU A 209 -11.40 -16.61 0.87
CA LEU A 209 -10.24 -16.79 -0.02
C LEU A 209 -9.15 -17.69 0.58
N GLY A 210 -9.27 -18.09 1.85
CA GLY A 210 -8.26 -18.86 2.59
C GLY A 210 -6.96 -18.09 2.84
N LEU A 211 -6.90 -16.78 2.57
CA LEU A 211 -5.66 -15.99 2.61
C LEU A 211 -5.06 -15.87 4.02
N ASP A 212 -5.84 -16.15 5.06
CA ASP A 212 -5.39 -16.22 6.45
C ASP A 212 -4.61 -17.51 6.78
N GLY A 213 -4.64 -18.51 5.89
CA GLY A 213 -4.00 -19.81 6.08
C GLY A 213 -3.13 -20.29 4.91
N LEU A 214 -2.90 -19.45 3.90
CA LEU A 214 -2.12 -19.81 2.70
C LEU A 214 -0.74 -19.12 2.69
N PRO A 215 0.30 -19.81 2.19
CA PRO A 215 1.53 -19.15 1.79
C PRO A 215 1.23 -18.03 0.77
N SER A 216 1.67 -16.80 1.05
CA SER A 216 1.27 -15.64 0.26
C SER A 216 2.39 -14.63 0.05
N PHE A 217 2.32 -13.90 -1.06
CA PHE A 217 3.15 -12.70 -1.24
C PHE A 217 2.39 -11.48 -0.75
N VAL A 218 3.01 -10.71 0.13
CA VAL A 218 2.57 -9.35 0.46
C VAL A 218 3.38 -8.38 -0.40
N ILE A 219 2.68 -7.54 -1.17
CA ILE A 219 3.28 -6.62 -2.12
C ILE A 219 3.14 -5.21 -1.59
N GLU A 220 4.24 -4.49 -1.57
CA GLU A 220 4.38 -3.15 -1.02
C GLU A 220 4.87 -2.16 -2.09
N GLY A 221 4.91 -0.89 -1.69
CA GLY A 221 5.26 0.25 -2.51
C GLY A 221 6.67 0.31 -3.10
N LYS A 222 6.92 1.41 -3.82
CA LYS A 222 8.24 1.84 -4.29
C LYS A 222 8.87 2.76 -3.26
N VAL A 223 10.02 2.39 -2.72
CA VAL A 223 10.53 2.91 -1.46
C VAL A 223 11.93 3.50 -1.62
N CYS A 224 12.23 4.55 -0.88
CA CYS A 224 13.58 4.96 -0.54
C CYS A 224 13.74 4.94 0.98
N ALA A 225 14.62 4.08 1.51
CA ALA A 225 14.82 3.95 2.94
C ALA A 225 16.20 3.33 3.28
N GLN A 226 16.72 3.72 4.44
CA GLN A 226 17.97 3.18 4.96
C GLN A 226 17.78 1.79 5.60
N PRO A 227 18.81 0.93 5.58
CA PRO A 227 20.14 1.14 4.97
C PRO A 227 20.17 0.85 3.44
N VAL A 228 19.15 0.16 2.92
CA VAL A 228 19.18 -0.45 1.57
C VAL A 228 19.38 0.58 0.45
N SER A 229 18.71 1.72 0.51
CA SER A 229 18.83 2.76 -0.55
C SER A 229 20.23 3.38 -0.68
N SER A 230 21.09 3.21 0.34
CA SER A 230 22.50 3.61 0.25
C SER A 230 23.41 2.53 -0.34
N GLU A 231 22.95 1.28 -0.39
CA GLU A 231 23.71 0.12 -0.87
C GLU A 231 23.49 -0.15 -2.37
N ILE A 232 22.42 0.40 -2.95
CA ILE A 232 22.02 0.18 -4.34
C ILE A 232 22.32 1.39 -5.22
N THR A 233 22.51 1.15 -6.52
CA THR A 233 22.79 2.19 -7.54
C THR A 233 21.72 2.28 -8.62
N LYS A 234 20.71 1.40 -8.57
CA LYS A 234 19.58 1.33 -9.51
C LYS A 234 18.35 0.73 -8.82
N PRO A 235 17.14 0.94 -9.36
CA PRO A 235 15.93 0.31 -8.83
C PRO A 235 16.08 -1.21 -8.67
N THR A 236 15.87 -1.68 -7.44
CA THR A 236 16.19 -3.05 -7.01
C THR A 236 15.03 -3.58 -6.16
N PHE A 237 14.53 -4.77 -6.48
CA PHE A 237 13.51 -5.41 -5.64
C PHE A 237 14.11 -5.80 -4.29
N LEU A 238 13.43 -5.45 -3.23
CA LEU A 238 13.75 -5.87 -1.88
C LEU A 238 12.73 -6.90 -1.42
N ILE A 239 13.22 -8.07 -1.07
CA ILE A 239 12.44 -9.10 -0.41
C ILE A 239 12.77 -9.03 1.08
N ARG A 240 11.74 -8.93 1.92
CA ARG A 240 11.86 -8.87 3.37
C ARG A 240 10.98 -9.95 3.98
N GLY A 241 11.49 -10.61 5.01
CA GLY A 241 10.73 -11.61 5.76
C GLY A 241 11.63 -12.14 6.84
N ASN A 242 11.26 -11.92 8.10
CA ASN A 242 12.08 -12.35 9.20
C ASN A 242 12.11 -13.87 9.27
N GLU A 243 13.28 -14.49 9.28
CA GLU A 243 13.38 -15.96 9.28
C GLU A 243 12.69 -16.62 10.48
N GLU A 244 12.63 -15.95 11.64
CA GLU A 244 11.99 -16.48 12.84
C GLU A 244 10.45 -16.33 12.80
N HIS A 245 9.93 -15.27 12.19
CA HIS A 245 8.51 -14.89 12.30
C HIS A 245 7.71 -14.98 11.00
N ASP A 246 8.38 -15.05 9.85
CA ASP A 246 7.79 -15.03 8.51
C ASP A 246 8.18 -16.27 7.70
N ASN A 247 7.65 -16.39 6.47
CA ASN A 247 7.85 -17.58 5.66
C ASN A 247 9.09 -17.46 4.76
N SER A 248 10.23 -17.94 5.24
CA SER A 248 11.50 -17.94 4.49
C SER A 248 11.41 -18.68 3.15
N VAL A 249 10.63 -19.77 3.06
CA VAL A 249 10.42 -20.52 1.82
C VAL A 249 9.77 -19.64 0.76
N VAL A 250 8.78 -18.83 1.15
CA VAL A 250 8.10 -17.88 0.26
C VAL A 250 9.09 -16.80 -0.22
N ALA A 251 9.94 -16.28 0.67
CA ALA A 251 10.98 -15.30 0.32
C ALA A 251 12.01 -15.87 -0.68
N GLU A 252 12.50 -17.08 -0.45
CA GLU A 252 13.41 -17.77 -1.36
C GLU A 252 12.79 -18.02 -2.74
N CYS A 253 11.49 -18.32 -2.79
CA CYS A 253 10.77 -18.51 -4.06
C CYS A 253 10.67 -17.21 -4.86
N LEU A 254 10.44 -16.05 -4.21
CA LEU A 254 10.50 -14.76 -4.88
C LEU A 254 11.92 -14.42 -5.34
N LEU A 255 12.94 -14.69 -4.51
CA LEU A 255 14.33 -14.45 -4.88
C LEU A 255 14.69 -15.26 -6.12
N LYS A 256 14.31 -16.54 -6.15
CA LYS A 256 14.52 -17.40 -7.31
C LYS A 256 13.72 -16.93 -8.53
N GLY A 257 12.49 -16.46 -8.32
CA GLY A 257 11.67 -15.85 -9.36
C GLY A 257 12.35 -14.65 -10.00
N ALA A 258 12.96 -13.79 -9.19
CA ALA A 258 13.67 -12.60 -9.66
C ALA A 258 14.98 -12.94 -10.38
N GLU A 259 15.75 -13.91 -9.88
CA GLU A 259 16.92 -14.47 -10.58
C GLU A 259 16.55 -14.97 -11.98
N ASN A 260 15.46 -15.71 -12.10
CA ASN A 260 14.99 -16.26 -13.38
C ASN A 260 14.58 -15.16 -14.39
N LEU A 261 14.20 -13.98 -13.90
CA LEU A 261 13.86 -12.82 -14.73
C LEU A 261 15.05 -11.88 -14.96
N GLY A 262 16.19 -12.11 -14.30
CA GLY A 262 17.35 -11.22 -14.32
C GLY A 262 17.10 -9.87 -13.64
N TYR A 263 16.15 -9.79 -12.70
CA TYR A 263 15.84 -8.56 -12.00
C TYR A 263 16.81 -8.30 -10.84
N PRO A 264 17.35 -7.07 -10.69
CA PRO A 264 18.14 -6.70 -9.52
C PRO A 264 17.31 -6.93 -8.26
N THR A 265 17.81 -7.76 -7.34
CA THR A 265 17.08 -8.17 -6.15
C THR A 265 18.01 -8.35 -4.96
N ILE A 266 17.53 -8.01 -3.77
CA ILE A 266 18.20 -8.26 -2.49
C ILE A 266 17.18 -8.92 -1.55
N TYR A 267 17.61 -9.93 -0.82
CA TYR A 267 16.84 -10.53 0.29
C TYR A 267 17.48 -10.12 1.61
N ARG A 268 16.68 -9.60 2.55
CA ARG A 268 17.10 -9.16 3.89
C ARG A 268 16.30 -9.92 4.97
N PRO A 269 16.74 -11.12 5.38
CA PRO A 269 16.04 -11.97 6.35
C PRO A 269 16.01 -11.41 7.78
N GLU A 270 16.82 -10.39 8.07
CA GLU A 270 16.90 -9.77 9.39
C GLU A 270 15.86 -8.66 9.60
N LEU A 271 15.25 -8.15 8.53
CA LEU A 271 14.24 -7.09 8.59
C LEU A 271 12.87 -7.64 9.01
N LEU A 272 11.96 -6.72 9.36
CA LEU A 272 10.57 -7.00 9.75
C LEU A 272 10.40 -7.86 11.02
N ARG A 273 11.44 -7.93 11.86
CA ARG A 273 11.29 -8.56 13.18
C ARG A 273 10.22 -7.82 13.98
N ARG A 274 9.22 -8.57 14.43
CA ARG A 274 8.13 -8.06 15.29
C ARG A 274 8.68 -7.67 16.66
N SER A 275 8.15 -6.58 17.21
CA SER A 275 8.52 -6.06 18.52
C SER A 275 7.26 -5.71 19.30
N GLU A 276 7.21 -6.12 20.57
CA GLU A 276 6.05 -5.89 21.42
C GLU A 276 5.84 -4.41 21.78
N SER A 277 6.91 -3.62 21.81
CA SER A 277 6.90 -2.25 22.34
C SER A 277 7.40 -1.19 21.35
N ALA A 278 7.82 -1.58 20.14
CA ALA A 278 8.40 -0.63 19.18
C ALA A 278 7.44 0.52 18.86
N MET A 279 6.18 0.22 18.51
CA MET A 279 5.21 1.26 18.16
C MET A 279 4.85 2.15 19.34
N GLU A 280 4.67 1.57 20.53
CA GLU A 280 4.37 2.34 21.74
C GLU A 280 5.55 3.26 22.13
N SER A 281 6.77 2.74 22.05
CA SER A 281 7.99 3.51 22.36
C SER A 281 8.16 4.66 21.38
N LEU A 282 7.97 4.41 20.08
CA LEU A 282 8.04 5.43 19.04
C LEU A 282 6.93 6.48 19.21
N THR A 283 5.70 6.06 19.51
CA THR A 283 4.57 6.97 19.80
C THR A 283 4.90 7.90 20.97
N LYS A 284 5.48 7.36 22.04
CA LYS A 284 5.89 8.15 23.20
C LYS A 284 7.00 9.15 22.85
N GLU A 285 8.05 8.69 22.18
CA GLU A 285 9.18 9.54 21.74
C GLU A 285 8.70 10.70 20.86
N GLN A 286 7.85 10.39 19.87
CA GLN A 286 7.27 11.40 18.98
C GLN A 286 6.34 12.37 19.73
N GLY A 287 5.58 11.88 20.71
CA GLY A 287 4.75 12.72 21.59
C GLY A 287 5.58 13.68 22.45
N GLU A 288 6.72 13.23 22.97
CA GLU A 288 7.66 14.07 23.72
C GLU A 288 8.24 15.17 22.82
N TYR A 289 8.57 14.86 21.56
CA TYR A 289 9.04 15.85 20.60
C TYR A 289 8.00 16.92 20.27
N ILE A 290 6.72 16.54 20.11
CA ILE A 290 5.62 17.49 19.94
C ILE A 290 5.51 18.43 21.15
N GLN A 291 5.64 17.90 22.37
CA GLN A 291 5.62 18.71 23.58
C GLN A 291 6.80 19.71 23.64
N GLU A 292 7.98 19.29 23.20
CA GLU A 292 9.15 20.17 23.12
C GLU A 292 8.91 21.33 22.14
N LEU A 293 8.41 21.03 20.93
CA LEU A 293 8.06 22.06 19.94
C LEU A 293 6.98 23.01 20.48
N GLY A 294 5.97 22.49 21.19
CA GLY A 294 4.93 23.29 21.84
C GLY A 294 5.49 24.26 22.89
N LYS A 295 6.41 23.79 23.75
CA LYS A 295 7.11 24.64 24.74
C LYS A 295 7.93 25.73 24.07
N LYS A 296 8.70 25.38 23.02
CA LYS A 296 9.47 26.35 22.23
C LYS A 296 8.55 27.41 21.61
N PHE A 297 7.41 27.00 21.06
CA PHE A 297 6.45 27.93 20.45
C PHE A 297 5.88 28.91 21.47
N SER A 298 5.52 28.42 22.67
CA SER A 298 4.97 29.27 23.73
C SER A 298 5.99 30.30 24.25
N ALA A 299 7.28 30.00 24.19
CA ALA A 299 8.35 30.90 24.62
C ALA A 299 8.81 31.88 23.51
N ALA A 300 8.44 31.62 22.25
CA ALA A 300 8.89 32.40 21.11
C ALA A 300 8.35 33.84 21.16
N THR A 301 9.26 34.82 21.01
CA THR A 301 8.90 36.24 21.10
C THR A 301 8.80 36.90 19.72
N THR A 302 9.49 36.34 18.72
CA THR A 302 9.50 36.87 17.36
C THR A 302 8.62 36.05 16.41
N SER A 303 8.14 36.69 15.35
CA SER A 303 7.38 35.99 14.30
C SER A 303 8.23 34.94 13.56
N PHE A 304 9.53 35.19 13.39
CA PHE A 304 10.41 34.25 12.69
C PHE A 304 10.63 32.95 13.47
N GLU A 305 10.81 33.04 14.80
CA GLU A 305 10.86 31.86 15.68
C GLU A 305 9.57 31.04 15.59
N LYS A 306 8.42 31.72 15.70
CA LYS A 306 7.09 31.07 15.60
C LYS A 306 6.91 30.37 14.27
N VAL A 307 7.28 31.02 13.16
CA VAL A 307 7.20 30.44 11.81
C VAL A 307 8.13 29.23 11.67
N LYS A 308 9.36 29.29 12.16
CA LYS A 308 10.29 28.14 12.14
C LYS A 308 9.76 26.94 12.90
N ILE A 309 9.21 27.16 14.09
CA ILE A 309 8.67 26.09 14.92
C ILE A 309 7.39 25.50 14.29
N ALA A 310 6.52 26.36 13.74
CA ALA A 310 5.34 25.90 13.01
C ALA A 310 5.70 25.09 11.76
N ALA A 311 6.75 25.48 11.03
CA ALA A 311 7.25 24.75 9.88
C ALA A 311 7.82 23.37 10.29
N GLU A 312 8.58 23.30 11.38
CA GLU A 312 9.10 22.03 11.90
C GLU A 312 7.97 21.10 12.39
N LEU A 313 6.97 21.64 13.08
CA LEU A 313 5.80 20.87 13.48
C LEU A 313 5.05 20.32 12.27
N ASN A 314 4.89 21.13 11.21
CA ASN A 314 4.26 20.67 9.97
C ASN A 314 5.09 19.58 9.29
N ARG A 315 6.41 19.77 9.14
CA ARG A 315 7.33 18.79 8.56
C ARG A 315 7.24 17.46 9.32
N PHE A 316 7.40 17.51 10.64
CA PHE A 316 7.30 16.34 11.52
C PHE A 316 5.95 15.64 11.40
N ALA A 317 4.85 16.40 11.39
CA ALA A 317 3.51 15.83 11.25
C ALA A 317 3.28 15.18 9.87
N SER A 318 3.78 15.78 8.80
CA SER A 318 3.59 15.28 7.43
C SER A 318 4.57 14.20 7.01
N GLU A 319 5.61 13.94 7.81
CA GLU A 319 6.69 13.02 7.47
C GLU A 319 6.86 11.95 8.56
N ASP A 320 7.42 12.31 9.71
CA ASP A 320 7.83 11.36 10.74
C ASP A 320 6.65 10.66 11.43
N LEU A 321 5.53 11.37 11.64
CA LEU A 321 4.32 10.79 12.24
C LEU A 321 3.65 9.72 11.36
N GLY A 322 3.99 9.64 10.07
CA GLY A 322 3.56 8.53 9.22
C GLY A 322 3.94 7.18 9.83
N GLY A 323 5.07 7.11 10.53
CA GLY A 323 5.57 5.88 11.18
C GLY A 323 4.86 5.43 12.44
N THR A 324 3.90 6.19 12.96
CA THR A 324 3.11 5.82 14.14
C THR A 324 1.61 5.93 13.95
N THR A 325 1.17 6.78 13.03
CA THR A 325 -0.25 7.00 12.76
C THR A 325 -0.86 5.94 11.84
N PHE A 326 -0.03 5.19 11.10
CA PHE A 326 -0.51 4.20 10.14
C PHE A 326 -1.10 2.95 10.80
N MET A 327 -0.67 2.52 11.99
CA MET A 327 -1.18 1.27 12.58
C MET A 327 -1.24 1.31 14.10
N SER A 328 -2.34 0.79 14.64
CA SER A 328 -2.60 0.61 16.06
C SER A 328 -1.58 -0.30 16.74
N ASN A 329 -1.18 0.08 17.97
CA ASN A 329 -0.18 -0.65 18.76
C ASN A 329 -0.47 -2.15 18.92
N SER A 330 -1.72 -2.51 19.19
CA SER A 330 -2.14 -3.90 19.40
C SER A 330 -2.00 -4.76 18.14
N ILE A 331 -2.23 -4.16 16.96
CA ILE A 331 -2.11 -4.84 15.67
C ILE A 331 -0.64 -4.95 15.30
N HIS A 332 0.11 -3.85 15.37
CA HIS A 332 1.55 -3.82 15.05
C HIS A 332 2.34 -4.85 15.88
N LYS A 333 1.99 -5.01 17.16
CA LYS A 333 2.63 -6.01 18.05
C LYS A 333 2.61 -7.42 17.45
N VAL A 334 1.53 -7.82 16.78
CA VAL A 334 1.34 -9.17 16.24
C VAL A 334 1.70 -9.26 14.76
N MET A 335 1.32 -8.25 13.98
CA MET A 335 1.41 -8.28 12.52
C MET A 335 2.71 -7.66 11.99
N GLY A 336 3.39 -6.85 12.81
CA GLY A 336 4.53 -6.04 12.39
C GLY A 336 4.13 -4.85 11.51
N GLY A 337 5.09 -4.00 11.15
CA GLY A 337 4.83 -2.74 10.42
C GLY A 337 4.62 -2.87 8.91
N VAL A 338 4.12 -4.01 8.46
CA VAL A 338 3.74 -4.32 7.06
C VAL A 338 2.48 -5.20 7.02
N GLY A 339 1.79 -5.33 8.15
CA GLY A 339 0.57 -6.12 8.27
C GLY A 339 0.68 -7.60 7.90
N CYS A 340 1.74 -8.32 8.29
CA CYS A 340 1.91 -9.73 7.95
C CYS A 340 1.43 -10.67 9.07
N ILE A 341 0.51 -11.58 8.76
CA ILE A 341 0.18 -12.71 9.64
C ILE A 341 1.44 -13.60 9.77
N PRO A 342 1.93 -13.88 10.99
CA PRO A 342 3.10 -14.72 11.21
C PRO A 342 3.09 -16.03 10.41
N GLY A 343 4.20 -16.30 9.74
CA GLY A 343 4.44 -17.52 8.95
C GLY A 343 3.69 -17.62 7.62
N THR A 344 2.83 -16.66 7.27
CA THR A 344 2.07 -16.74 6.01
C THR A 344 2.85 -16.23 4.81
N SER A 345 3.67 -15.19 4.98
CA SER A 345 4.14 -14.40 3.85
C SER A 345 5.59 -13.96 3.96
N CYS A 346 6.03 -13.33 2.89
CA CYS A 346 7.12 -12.37 2.88
C CYS A 346 6.65 -11.12 2.11
N VAL A 347 7.46 -10.06 2.17
CA VAL A 347 7.16 -8.74 1.61
C VAL A 347 8.04 -8.45 0.41
N LEU A 348 7.44 -7.99 -0.68
CA LEU A 348 8.11 -7.53 -1.89
C LEU A 348 7.92 -6.03 -2.08
N SER A 349 9.01 -5.27 -2.21
CA SER A 349 9.01 -3.83 -2.49
C SER A 349 10.03 -3.49 -3.57
N LEU A 350 9.89 -2.35 -4.24
CA LEU A 350 10.88 -1.85 -5.21
C LEU A 350 11.64 -0.68 -4.59
N PHE A 351 12.91 -0.87 -4.28
CA PHE A 351 13.74 0.17 -3.69
C PHE A 351 14.46 1.00 -4.75
N ILE A 352 14.54 2.32 -4.54
CA ILE A 352 15.32 3.25 -5.35
C ILE A 352 16.59 3.72 -4.60
N PRO A 353 17.69 4.06 -5.32
CA PRO A 353 18.87 4.61 -4.70
C PRO A 353 18.64 6.05 -4.21
N ASN A 354 19.40 6.50 -3.21
CA ASN A 354 19.33 7.89 -2.71
C ASN A 354 19.51 8.92 -3.84
N SER A 355 20.39 8.65 -4.81
CA SER A 355 20.64 9.54 -5.94
C SER A 355 19.43 9.76 -6.84
N GLN A 356 18.52 8.77 -6.92
CA GLN A 356 17.25 8.93 -7.63
C GLN A 356 16.28 9.77 -6.78
N LEU A 357 16.20 9.52 -5.47
CA LEU A 357 15.38 10.33 -4.57
C LEU A 357 15.80 11.81 -4.56
N GLU A 358 17.11 12.11 -4.64
CA GLU A 358 17.61 13.49 -4.73
C GLU A 358 17.09 14.23 -5.96
N GLN A 359 16.82 13.52 -7.06
CA GLN A 359 16.28 14.09 -8.30
C GLN A 359 14.74 14.15 -8.30
N GLU A 360 14.10 13.08 -7.82
CA GLU A 360 12.64 12.90 -7.91
C GLU A 360 11.89 13.50 -6.69
N VAL A 361 12.57 13.66 -5.55
CA VAL A 361 12.06 14.10 -4.24
C VAL A 361 11.05 13.14 -3.59
N LEU A 362 10.23 12.47 -4.39
CA LEU A 362 9.27 11.46 -3.95
C LEU A 362 9.30 10.30 -4.96
N PRO A 363 9.44 9.04 -4.52
CA PRO A 363 9.29 7.91 -5.41
C PRO A 363 7.88 7.91 -6.01
N THR A 364 7.77 7.60 -7.30
CA THR A 364 6.49 7.32 -7.95
C THR A 364 6.63 6.09 -8.85
N LEU A 365 5.58 5.28 -8.90
CA LEU A 365 5.55 4.10 -9.78
C LEU A 365 5.26 4.49 -11.23
N SER A 366 6.07 3.94 -12.13
CA SER A 366 5.73 3.88 -13.56
C SER A 366 4.90 2.63 -13.88
N LEU A 367 4.29 2.58 -15.07
CA LEU A 367 3.64 1.34 -15.54
C LEU A 367 4.65 0.21 -15.79
N ASP A 368 5.90 0.54 -16.16
CA ASP A 368 6.97 -0.45 -16.29
C ASP A 368 7.33 -1.07 -14.93
N ASP A 369 7.39 -0.26 -13.87
CA ASP A 369 7.61 -0.77 -12.51
C ASP A 369 6.52 -1.79 -12.15
N VAL A 370 5.24 -1.47 -12.43
CA VAL A 370 4.11 -2.37 -12.19
C VAL A 370 4.21 -3.64 -13.03
N ASP A 371 4.56 -3.53 -14.31
CA ASP A 371 4.74 -4.69 -15.16
C ASP A 371 5.85 -5.62 -14.63
N ARG A 372 6.93 -5.05 -14.10
CA ARG A 372 8.00 -5.81 -13.43
C ARG A 372 7.51 -6.47 -12.15
N TYR A 373 6.72 -5.80 -11.30
CA TYR A 373 6.08 -6.42 -10.14
C TYR A 373 5.23 -7.63 -10.57
N VAL A 374 4.34 -7.44 -11.55
CA VAL A 374 3.44 -8.51 -12.01
C VAL A 374 4.23 -9.70 -12.58
N ASN A 375 5.26 -9.44 -13.38
CA ASN A 375 6.11 -10.51 -13.92
C ASN A 375 6.82 -11.29 -12.82
N LEU A 376 7.36 -10.59 -11.81
CA LEU A 376 7.99 -11.22 -10.65
C LEU A 376 6.99 -12.03 -9.83
N ILE A 377 5.80 -11.50 -9.57
CA ILE A 377 4.74 -12.23 -8.85
C ILE A 377 4.37 -13.51 -9.58
N ILE A 378 4.13 -13.46 -10.89
CA ILE A 378 3.81 -14.65 -11.69
C ILE A 378 4.94 -15.68 -11.61
N LYS A 379 6.20 -15.24 -11.79
CA LYS A 379 7.34 -16.16 -11.74
C LYS A 379 7.56 -16.73 -10.34
N GLY A 380 7.35 -15.93 -9.30
CA GLY A 380 7.39 -16.35 -7.90
C GLY A 380 6.32 -17.41 -7.60
N ILE A 381 5.09 -17.25 -8.09
CA ILE A 381 4.01 -18.22 -7.93
C ILE A 381 4.36 -19.56 -8.57
N GLU A 382 4.97 -19.55 -9.76
CA GLU A 382 5.42 -20.78 -10.43
C GLU A 382 6.45 -21.55 -9.58
N VAL A 383 7.43 -20.82 -9.02
CA VAL A 383 8.45 -21.42 -8.14
C VAL A 383 7.83 -21.91 -6.84
N LEU A 384 7.00 -21.08 -6.20
CA LEU A 384 6.36 -21.39 -4.92
C LEU A 384 5.41 -22.58 -5.03
N ASN A 385 4.70 -22.76 -6.14
CA ASN A 385 3.86 -23.93 -6.35
C ASN A 385 4.66 -25.25 -6.31
N GLY A 386 5.92 -25.24 -6.72
CA GLY A 386 6.84 -26.39 -6.58
C GLY A 386 7.29 -26.67 -5.14
N ARG A 387 7.20 -25.67 -4.25
CA ARG A 387 7.61 -25.74 -2.84
C ARG A 387 6.45 -25.51 -1.86
N LYS A 388 5.20 -25.59 -2.32
CA LYS A 388 4.03 -25.19 -1.53
C LYS A 388 3.83 -26.02 -0.26
N GLN A 389 4.18 -27.31 -0.29
CA GLN A 389 4.13 -28.15 0.90
C GLN A 389 5.12 -27.68 1.96
N GLU A 390 6.35 -27.36 1.56
CA GLU A 390 7.39 -26.84 2.44
C GLU A 390 6.97 -25.50 3.06
N ALA A 391 6.46 -24.58 2.24
CA ALA A 391 5.94 -23.29 2.71
C ALA A 391 4.75 -23.46 3.67
N SER A 392 3.88 -24.44 3.44
CA SER A 392 2.75 -24.74 4.31
C SER A 392 3.18 -25.35 5.65
N VAL A 393 4.22 -26.20 5.65
CA VAL A 393 4.82 -26.71 6.88
C VAL A 393 5.41 -25.57 7.69
N ARG A 394 6.19 -24.69 7.05
CA ARG A 394 6.78 -23.51 7.71
C ARG A 394 5.72 -22.60 8.32
N LEU A 395 4.62 -22.36 7.59
CA LEU A 395 3.47 -21.61 8.09
C LEU A 395 2.90 -22.25 9.36
N ALA A 396 2.67 -23.56 9.35
CA ALA A 396 2.11 -24.27 10.50
C ALA A 396 3.05 -24.28 11.71
N GLU A 397 4.36 -24.33 11.51
CA GLU A 397 5.37 -24.23 12.57
C GLU A 397 5.31 -22.86 13.27
N ILE A 398 5.34 -21.77 12.49
CA ILE A 398 5.34 -20.42 13.04
C ILE A 398 3.99 -20.09 13.69
N LYS A 399 2.86 -20.47 13.09
CA LYS A 399 1.54 -20.22 13.72
C LYS A 399 1.44 -20.81 15.13
N LYS A 400 2.01 -22.00 15.35
CA LYS A 400 2.08 -22.61 16.69
C LYS A 400 2.90 -21.78 17.67
N GLN A 401 3.99 -21.15 17.23
CA GLN A 401 4.80 -20.27 18.07
C GLN A 401 4.03 -19.02 18.51
N PHE A 402 3.17 -18.49 17.63
CA PHE A 402 2.38 -17.28 17.89
C PHE A 402 0.99 -17.55 18.50
N ASN A 403 0.62 -18.82 18.72
CA ASN A 403 -0.71 -19.24 19.18
C ASN A 403 -1.85 -18.73 18.26
N LEU A 404 -1.64 -18.78 16.94
CA LEU A 404 -2.57 -18.33 15.90
C LEU A 404 -3.28 -19.46 15.16
#